data_AF-A0A645HKE7-F1
#
_entry.id   AF-A0A645HKE7-F1
#
_cell.length_a   1.000
_cell.length_b   1.000
_cell.length_c   1.000
_cell.angle_alpha   90.00
_cell.angle_beta   90.00
_cell.angle_gamma   90.00
#
_symmetry.space_group_name_H-M   'P 1'
#
loop_
_entity.id
_entity.type
_entity.pdbx_description
1 polymer ?
#
loop_
_entity_poly.entity_id
_entity_poly.type
_entity_poly.pdbx_seq_one_letter_code
_entity_poly.pdbx_strand_id
1 'polypeptide(L)'
;MHMKHCPISANGGCRSDCASGRYTLSDRRGYVFPISPVKLSGCLIRIMNSTPTDIITKLDGLRPATCVLDFSLADASEVKARIAALKAALAGEPALAAKGATGGHWNRGFTV
;
A
#
# COMPACT_ATOMS: atom_id res chain seq x y z
N MET A 1 -6.38 -2.12 2.36
CA MET A 1 -6.60 -0.66 2.40
C MET A 1 -7.84 -0.34 1.58
N HIS A 2 -8.97 -0.02 2.23
CA HIS A 2 -10.18 0.41 1.52
C HIS A 2 -10.06 1.91 1.29
N MET A 3 -9.53 2.31 0.14
CA MET A 3 -9.48 3.74 -0.17
C MET A 3 -10.91 4.23 -0.43
N LYS A 4 -11.40 5.11 0.43
CA LYS A 4 -12.55 6.01 0.16
C LYS A 4 -12.31 6.93 -1.05
N HIS A 5 -11.12 6.86 -1.66
CA HIS A 5 -10.73 7.60 -2.83
C HIS A 5 -10.29 6.59 -3.89
N CYS A 6 -11.20 6.27 -4.81
CA CYS A 6 -10.81 5.58 -6.03
C CYS A 6 -9.86 6.54 -6.78
N PRO A 7 -8.58 6.18 -6.99
CA PRO A 7 -7.64 7.09 -7.64
C PRO A 7 -8.09 7.42 -9.07
N ILE A 8 -8.78 6.48 -9.75
CA ILE A 8 -9.39 6.72 -11.06
C ILE A 8 -10.48 7.79 -10.96
N SER A 9 -11.32 7.78 -9.91
CA SER A 9 -12.35 8.82 -9.74
C SER A 9 -11.82 10.18 -9.33
N ALA A 10 -10.67 10.23 -8.64
CA ALA A 10 -10.03 11.47 -8.24
C ALA A 10 -9.60 12.33 -9.46
N ASN A 11 -9.47 11.72 -10.64
CA ASN A 11 -8.97 12.35 -11.86
C ASN A 11 -10.06 12.63 -12.92
N GLY A 12 -11.34 12.67 -12.52
CA GLY A 12 -12.44 12.96 -13.45
C GLY A 12 -13.78 12.27 -13.18
N GLY A 13 -13.99 11.74 -11.98
CA GLY A 13 -15.24 11.07 -11.59
C GLY A 13 -15.26 9.57 -11.89
N CYS A 14 -16.30 8.89 -11.40
CA CYS A 14 -16.44 7.43 -11.58
C CYS A 14 -16.63 7.09 -13.06
N ARG A 15 -15.81 6.18 -13.60
CA ARG A 15 -15.91 5.71 -14.98
C ARG A 15 -16.54 4.32 -15.07
N SER A 16 -17.39 4.12 -16.05
CA SER A 16 -18.03 2.82 -16.32
C SER A 16 -17.05 1.76 -16.81
N ASP A 17 -15.92 2.16 -17.38
CA ASP A 17 -14.84 1.28 -17.87
C ASP A 17 -13.77 1.00 -16.82
N CYS A 18 -13.96 1.42 -15.56
CA CYS A 18 -12.92 1.32 -14.52
C CYS A 18 -12.47 -0.13 -14.26
N ALA A 19 -13.31 -1.12 -14.53
CA ALA A 19 -12.99 -2.55 -14.33
C ALA A 19 -12.24 -3.19 -15.51
N SER A 20 -12.20 -2.54 -16.68
CA SER A 20 -11.57 -3.05 -17.90
C SER A 20 -10.45 -2.16 -18.43
N GLY A 21 -10.34 -0.93 -17.93
CA GLY A 21 -9.32 0.03 -18.33
C GLY A 21 -7.92 -0.34 -17.84
N ARG A 22 -6.92 0.08 -18.62
CA ARG A 22 -5.51 0.08 -18.22
C ARG A 22 -5.16 1.48 -17.76
N TYR A 23 -4.74 1.61 -16.52
CA TYR A 23 -4.38 2.91 -15.95
C TYR A 23 -3.00 2.84 -15.33
N THR A 24 -2.43 4.00 -15.05
CA THR A 24 -1.14 4.14 -14.37
C THR A 24 -1.28 5.07 -13.18
N LEU A 25 -0.40 4.92 -12.19
CA LEU A 25 -0.17 5.89 -11.13
C LEU A 25 1.25 6.42 -11.27
N SER A 26 1.41 7.73 -11.19
CA SER A 26 2.70 8.38 -11.08
C SER A 26 2.92 8.84 -9.65
N ASP A 27 4.09 8.58 -9.08
CA ASP A 27 4.50 9.24 -7.83
C ASP A 27 5.10 10.62 -8.12
N ARG A 28 5.27 11.44 -7.07
CA ARG A 28 5.86 12.80 -7.20
C ARG A 28 7.31 12.85 -7.70
N ARG A 29 7.98 11.70 -7.86
CA ARG A 29 9.34 11.61 -8.45
C ARG A 29 9.30 11.08 -9.88
N GLY A 30 8.12 10.89 -10.46
CA GLY A 30 7.94 10.46 -11.85
C GLY A 30 8.01 8.95 -12.05
N TYR A 31 8.01 8.14 -10.99
CA TYR A 31 7.89 6.69 -11.16
C TYR A 31 6.46 6.32 -11.56
N VAL A 32 6.33 5.51 -12.61
CA VAL A 32 5.04 5.09 -13.18
C VAL A 32 4.75 3.63 -12.82
N PHE A 33 3.58 3.39 -12.23
CA PHE A 33 3.11 2.08 -11.80
C PHE A 33 1.86 1.70 -12.57
N PRO A 34 1.84 0.58 -13.30
CA PRO A 34 0.60 0.05 -13.86
C PRO A 34 -0.37 -0.29 -12.72
N ILE A 35 -1.64 0.03 -12.88
CA ILE A 35 -2.68 -0.37 -11.93
C ILE A 35 -3.70 -1.28 -12.58
N SER A 36 -4.16 -2.27 -11.81
CA SER A 36 -5.12 -3.27 -12.26
C SER A 36 -6.33 -3.30 -11.31
N PRO A 37 -7.56 -3.16 -11.81
CA PRO A 37 -8.77 -3.28 -10.99
C PRO A 37 -8.88 -4.71 -10.45
N VAL A 38 -9.11 -4.84 -9.14
CA VAL A 38 -9.42 -6.12 -8.52
C VAL A 38 -10.94 -6.17 -8.35
N LYS A 39 -11.60 -7.06 -9.10
CA LYS A 39 -13.06 -7.29 -8.99
C LYS A 39 -13.40 -7.90 -7.63
N LEU A 40 -13.55 -7.06 -6.63
CA LEU A 40 -14.28 -7.31 -5.39
C LEU A 40 -15.20 -6.11 -5.24
N SER A 41 -16.45 -6.30 -4.84
CA SER A 41 -17.43 -5.23 -4.63
C SER A 41 -16.79 -4.03 -3.90
N GLY A 42 -16.45 -2.98 -4.65
CA GLY A 42 -15.62 -1.86 -4.18
C GLY A 42 -14.56 -1.45 -5.20
N CYS A 43 -14.07 -0.20 -5.13
CA CYS A 43 -13.01 0.31 -6.00
C CYS A 43 -11.62 -0.17 -5.53
N LEU A 44 -11.41 -1.49 -5.48
CA LEU A 44 -10.13 -2.08 -5.12
C LEU A 44 -9.20 -2.10 -6.33
N ILE A 45 -8.00 -1.58 -6.17
CA ILE A 45 -7.00 -1.46 -7.23
C ILE A 45 -5.68 -2.04 -6.74
N ARG A 46 -5.06 -2.88 -7.55
CA ARG A 46 -3.71 -3.40 -7.35
C ARG A 46 -2.71 -2.51 -8.08
N ILE A 47 -1.68 -2.07 -7.36
CA ILE A 47 -0.53 -1.37 -7.93
C ILE A 47 0.52 -2.42 -8.28
N MET A 48 0.92 -2.46 -9.54
CA MET A 48 1.93 -3.38 -10.06
C MET A 48 3.30 -2.71 -10.09
N ASN A 49 4.37 -3.51 -10.10
CA ASN A 49 5.77 -3.05 -10.12
C ASN A 49 6.15 -2.09 -8.98
N SER A 50 5.37 -2.08 -7.89
CA SER A 50 5.79 -1.45 -6.66
C SER A 50 6.67 -2.43 -5.90
N THR A 51 7.79 -1.93 -5.38
CA THR A 51 8.51 -2.64 -4.32
C THR A 51 7.62 -2.75 -3.07
N PRO A 52 7.80 -3.79 -2.24
CA PRO A 52 7.05 -3.93 -1.00
C PRO A 52 7.10 -2.65 -0.18
N THR A 53 5.95 -2.18 0.29
CA THR A 53 5.90 -0.98 1.12
C THR A 53 6.07 -1.35 2.58
N ASP A 54 7.09 -0.79 3.23
CA ASP A 54 7.23 -0.93 4.68
C ASP A 54 6.60 0.26 5.39
N ILE A 55 5.54 -0.01 6.13
CA ILE A 55 4.76 0.98 6.89
C ILE A 55 5.21 1.10 8.35
N ILE A 56 6.19 0.31 8.79
CA ILE A 56 6.57 0.21 10.20
C ILE A 56 7.10 1.52 10.78
N THR A 57 7.74 2.33 9.94
CA THR A 57 8.23 3.67 10.29
C THR A 57 7.16 4.76 10.17
N LYS A 58 5.91 4.38 9.91
CA LYS A 58 4.78 5.27 9.61
C LYS A 58 3.51 4.91 10.37
N LEU A 59 3.63 4.07 11.41
CA LEU A 59 2.48 3.61 12.20
C LEU A 59 1.70 4.77 12.84
N ASP A 60 2.40 5.83 13.28
CA ASP A 60 1.77 7.01 13.89
C ASP A 60 0.81 7.76 12.94
N GLY A 61 1.02 7.63 11.63
CA GLY A 61 0.15 8.21 10.61
C GLY A 61 -1.07 7.36 10.27
N LEU A 62 -1.18 6.15 10.80
CA LEU A 62 -2.28 5.23 10.54
C LEU A 62 -3.43 5.56 11.49
N ARG A 63 -4.64 5.73 10.95
CA ARG A 63 -5.83 5.91 11.80
C ARG A 63 -6.08 4.63 12.62
N PRO A 64 -6.48 4.73 13.90
CA PRO A 64 -6.50 3.61 14.88
C PRO A 64 -7.29 2.34 14.52
N ALA A 65 -7.98 2.27 13.39
CA ALA A 65 -9.01 1.27 13.14
C ALA A 65 -8.75 0.27 11.99
N THR A 66 -7.63 0.27 11.24
CA THR A 66 -7.67 -0.44 9.94
C THR A 66 -6.35 -0.98 9.38
N CYS A 67 -5.56 -1.71 10.19
CA CYS A 67 -4.44 -2.49 9.65
C CYS A 67 -4.58 -3.96 10.00
N VAL A 68 -4.82 -4.77 8.95
CA VAL A 68 -4.74 -6.24 9.02
C VAL A 68 -3.39 -6.62 8.45
N LEU A 69 -2.64 -7.43 9.19
CA LEU A 69 -1.42 -8.04 8.67
C LEU A 69 -1.83 -9.28 7.86
N ASP A 70 -1.46 -9.29 6.60
CA ASP A 70 -1.63 -10.43 5.71
C ASP A 70 -0.24 -10.96 5.34
N PHE A 71 0.00 -12.24 5.64
CA PHE A 71 1.26 -12.94 5.41
C PHE A 71 1.10 -14.07 4.40
N SER A 72 0.21 -13.92 3.42
CA SER A 72 -0.09 -14.93 2.40
C SER A 72 1.11 -15.40 1.56
N LEU A 73 2.20 -14.63 1.53
CA LEU A 73 3.40 -14.91 0.72
C LEU A 73 4.68 -15.08 1.54
N ALA A 74 4.63 -14.91 2.87
CA ALA A 74 5.81 -14.91 3.73
C ALA A 74 5.99 -16.25 4.45
N ASP A 75 7.24 -16.65 4.68
CA ASP A 75 7.53 -17.84 5.50
C ASP A 75 7.42 -17.54 7.01
N ALA A 76 7.38 -18.58 7.84
CA ALA A 76 7.19 -18.45 9.28
C ALA A 76 8.29 -17.59 9.97
N SER A 77 9.52 -17.61 9.45
CA SER A 77 10.63 -16.84 10.00
C SER A 77 10.48 -15.35 9.70
N GLU A 78 10.06 -15.03 8.47
CA GLU A 78 9.75 -13.67 8.04
C GLU A 78 8.57 -13.11 8.82
N VAL A 79 7.49 -13.90 8.97
CA VAL A 79 6.32 -13.54 9.78
C VAL A 79 6.73 -13.19 11.21
N LYS A 80 7.51 -14.06 11.86
CA LYS A 80 7.99 -13.82 13.22
C LYS A 80 8.80 -12.52 13.32
N ALA A 81 9.70 -12.27 12.38
CA ALA A 81 10.51 -11.06 12.35
C ALA A 81 9.65 -9.80 12.16
N ARG A 82 8.63 -9.85 11.30
CA ARG A 82 7.72 -8.71 11.06
C ARG A 82 6.82 -8.42 12.26
N ILE A 83 6.30 -9.45 12.93
CA ILE A 83 5.51 -9.27 14.16
C ILE A 83 6.37 -8.67 15.28
N ALA A 84 7.60 -9.14 15.45
CA ALA A 84 8.51 -8.60 16.47
C ALA A 84 8.83 -7.12 16.21
N ALA A 85 9.14 -6.77 14.96
CA ALA A 85 9.39 -5.39 14.59
C ALA A 85 8.16 -4.50 14.86
N LEU A 86 6.95 -4.98 14.53
CA LEU A 86 5.71 -4.22 14.77
C LEU A 86 5.50 -3.97 16.26
N LYS A 87 5.70 -4.98 17.10
CA LYS A 87 5.59 -4.83 18.56
C LYS A 87 6.57 -3.80 19.11
N ALA A 88 7.82 -3.82 18.65
CA ALA A 88 8.82 -2.81 19.01
C ALA A 88 8.37 -1.40 18.61
N ALA A 89 7.90 -1.23 17.37
CA ALA A 89 7.41 0.07 16.90
C ALA A 89 6.22 0.58 17.73
N LEU A 90 5.26 -0.30 18.07
CA LEU A 90 4.11 0.04 18.92
C LEU A 90 4.51 0.39 20.36
N ALA A 91 5.63 -0.14 20.84
CA ALA A 91 6.21 0.21 22.13
C ALA A 91 7.05 1.51 22.08
N GLY A 92 7.17 2.15 20.92
CA GLY A 92 8.03 3.33 20.71
C GLY A 92 9.51 2.98 20.60
N GLU A 93 9.85 1.70 20.45
CA GLU A 93 11.23 1.24 20.27
C GLU A 93 11.67 1.31 18.80
N PRO A 94 12.98 1.39 18.53
CA PRO A 94 13.50 1.30 17.17
C PRO A 94 13.12 -0.03 16.50
N ALA A 95 12.32 0.04 15.43
CA ALA A 95 11.93 -1.12 14.66
C ALA A 95 12.74 -1.25 13.37
N LEU A 96 13.14 -2.48 13.04
CA LEU A 96 13.90 -2.78 11.82
C LEU A 96 13.00 -2.79 10.59
N ALA A 97 13.36 -1.96 9.61
CA ALA A 97 12.74 -1.98 8.30
C ALA A 97 12.91 -3.35 7.60
N ALA A 98 11.93 -3.73 6.80
CA ALA A 98 11.97 -4.91 5.96
C ALA A 98 13.03 -4.74 4.86
N LYS A 99 13.83 -5.77 4.64
CA LYS A 99 14.87 -5.77 3.61
C LYS A 99 14.24 -5.69 2.22
N GLY A 100 14.74 -4.82 1.36
CA GLY A 100 14.22 -4.66 -0.01
C GLY A 100 12.85 -4.00 -0.09
N ALA A 101 12.31 -3.49 1.03
CA ALA A 101 11.10 -2.70 1.06
C ALA A 101 11.40 -1.20 1.01
N THR A 102 10.40 -0.41 0.66
CA THR A 102 10.48 1.06 0.62
C THR A 102 9.31 1.68 1.36
N GLY A 103 9.55 2.67 2.21
CA GLY A 103 8.46 3.51 2.74
C GLY A 103 8.05 4.62 1.75
N GLY A 104 8.76 4.73 0.62
CA GLY A 104 8.77 5.94 -0.20
C GLY A 104 7.53 6.14 -1.06
N HIS A 105 7.03 5.10 -1.73
CA HIS A 105 5.92 5.28 -2.68
C HIS A 105 4.64 5.75 -1.99
N TRP A 106 4.31 5.13 -0.86
CA TRP A 106 3.17 5.54 -0.04
C TRP A 106 3.23 7.01 0.40
N ASN A 107 4.39 7.47 0.88
CA ASN A 107 4.54 8.80 1.45
C ASN A 107 4.66 9.91 0.40
N ARG A 108 5.06 9.59 -0.83
CA ARG A 108 5.17 10.58 -1.89
C ARG A 108 3.80 11.04 -2.41
N GLY A 109 2.76 10.23 -2.19
CA GLY A 109 1.47 10.45 -2.83
C GLY A 109 1.52 10.10 -4.32
N PHE A 110 0.34 9.83 -4.89
CA PHE A 110 0.21 9.40 -6.27
C PHE A 110 -0.79 10.29 -7.01
N THR A 111 -0.56 10.46 -8.31
CA THR A 111 -1.49 11.04 -9.27
C THR A 111 -1.79 10.00 -10.34
N VAL A 112 -3.05 9.89 -10.77
CA VAL A 112 -3.46 9.04 -11.91
C VAL A 112 -3.16 9.74 -13.22
#